data_AF-A0A1I0CF52-F1
#
_entry.id   AF-A0A1I0CF52-F1
#
_cell.length_a   1.000
_cell.length_b   1.000
_cell.length_c   1.000
_cell.angle_alpha   90.00
_cell.angle_beta   90.00
_cell.angle_gamma   90.00
#
_symmetry.space_group_name_H-M   'P 1'
#
loop_
_entity.id
_entity.type
_entity.pdbx_description
1 polymer ?
#
loop_
_entity_poly.entity_id
_entity_poly.type
_entity_poly.pdbx_seq_one_letter_code
_entity_poly.pdbx_strand_id
1 'polypeptide(L)'
;MKKTSVVLTFFAAAALIGCGSTSDYTPPADASGEQIFSTACSECHKPLKGDVAMILSEKVANKDALKNKIQNGSMRMPAFKNIQGDAADRLADYLLANSEVK
;
A
#
# COMPACT_ATOMS: atom_id res chain seq x y z
N MET A 1 -46.22 -30.23 -30.87
CA MET A 1 -46.30 -30.41 -29.39
C MET A 1 -44.97 -31.06 -28.98
N LYS A 2 -44.09 -30.63 -28.07
CA LYS A 2 -43.99 -29.62 -26.98
C LYS A 2 -42.53 -29.10 -27.05
N LYS A 3 -42.28 -27.80 -27.25
CA LYS A 3 -41.78 -26.84 -26.23
C LYS A 3 -40.73 -27.42 -25.25
N THR A 4 -39.45 -27.20 -25.53
CA THR A 4 -38.42 -27.12 -24.50
C THR A 4 -37.60 -25.85 -24.73
N SER A 5 -37.96 -24.84 -23.96
CA SER A 5 -37.21 -23.62 -23.71
C SER A 5 -35.81 -23.97 -23.21
N VAL A 6 -34.76 -23.40 -23.82
CA VAL A 6 -33.50 -23.18 -23.11
C VAL A 6 -33.19 -21.70 -23.22
N VAL A 7 -33.27 -21.10 -22.04
CA VAL A 7 -33.33 -19.70 -21.71
C VAL A 7 -31.93 -19.24 -21.31
N LEU A 8 -31.61 -18.01 -21.74
CA LEU A 8 -30.67 -17.04 -21.18
C LEU A 8 -29.17 -17.39 -21.09
N THR A 9 -28.44 -16.78 -22.01
CA THR A 9 -27.35 -15.81 -21.76
C THR A 9 -27.12 -15.44 -20.27
N PHE A 10 -25.90 -15.68 -19.78
CA PHE A 10 -25.27 -14.79 -18.80
C PHE A 10 -23.79 -14.63 -19.17
N PHE A 11 -23.48 -13.49 -19.78
CA PHE A 11 -22.14 -12.94 -19.86
C PHE A 11 -21.59 -12.83 -18.42
N ALA A 12 -20.65 -13.69 -18.05
CA ALA A 12 -19.80 -13.43 -16.90
C ALA A 12 -18.82 -12.32 -17.31
N ALA A 13 -19.29 -11.07 -17.28
CA ALA A 13 -18.42 -9.92 -17.21
C ALA A 13 -17.68 -10.01 -15.88
N ALA A 14 -16.50 -10.63 -15.91
CA ALA A 14 -15.51 -10.45 -14.86
C ALA A 14 -15.23 -8.95 -14.80
N ALA A 15 -15.87 -8.28 -13.85
CA ALA A 15 -15.57 -6.90 -13.52
C ALA A 15 -14.08 -6.86 -13.20
N LEU A 16 -13.27 -6.34 -14.12
CA LEU A 16 -11.97 -5.82 -13.80
C LEU A 16 -12.21 -4.70 -12.79
N ILE A 17 -12.17 -5.03 -11.50
CA ILE A 17 -11.93 -4.05 -10.44
C ILE A 17 -10.46 -3.65 -10.57
N GLY A 18 -10.14 -2.96 -11.68
CA GLY A 18 -8.97 -2.12 -11.81
C GLY A 18 -9.29 -0.78 -11.16
N CYS A 19 -9.59 -0.79 -9.86
CA CYS A 19 -9.55 0.45 -9.09
C CYS A 19 -8.10 0.64 -8.66
N GLY A 20 -7.48 1.74 -9.06
CA GLY A 20 -6.23 2.18 -8.44
C GLY A 20 -6.50 2.36 -6.94
N SER A 21 -6.11 1.38 -6.15
CA SER A 21 -6.47 1.31 -4.74
C SER A 21 -5.86 2.50 -4.01
N THR A 22 -6.69 3.37 -3.45
CA THR A 22 -6.27 4.41 -2.50
C THR A 22 -6.67 3.97 -1.11
N SER A 23 -5.79 4.13 -0.13
CA SER A 23 -6.13 3.98 1.28
C SER A 23 -6.66 5.31 1.82
N ASP A 24 -7.71 5.23 2.63
CA ASP A 24 -8.29 6.34 3.39
C ASP A 24 -7.63 6.55 4.76
N TYR A 25 -6.70 5.68 5.13
CA TYR A 25 -5.98 5.74 6.39
C TYR A 25 -5.32 7.10 6.60
N THR A 26 -5.68 7.74 7.72
CA THR A 26 -5.13 9.03 8.14
C THR A 26 -4.42 8.82 9.48
N PRO A 27 -3.11 9.02 9.56
CA PRO A 27 -2.37 8.92 10.82
C PRO A 27 -2.89 9.93 11.86
N PRO A 28 -2.94 9.54 13.15
CA PRO A 28 -2.98 10.51 14.24
C PRO A 28 -1.83 11.53 14.11
N ALA A 29 -2.07 12.78 14.51
CA ALA A 29 -1.11 13.87 14.32
C ALA A 29 0.27 13.58 14.94
N ASP A 30 0.28 12.88 16.07
CA ASP A 30 1.45 12.52 16.87
C ASP A 30 1.97 11.09 16.62
N ALA A 31 1.38 10.34 15.69
CA ALA A 31 1.76 8.95 15.44
C ALA A 31 3.23 8.79 15.01
N SER A 32 4.00 7.93 15.67
CA SER A 32 5.38 7.65 15.25
C SER A 32 5.42 6.96 13.88
N GLY A 33 6.57 7.01 13.20
CA GLY A 33 6.76 6.30 11.93
C GLY A 33 6.54 4.80 12.06
N GLU A 34 6.95 4.22 13.19
CA GLU A 34 6.69 2.81 13.53
C GLU A 34 5.20 2.51 13.66
N GLN A 35 4.44 3.35 14.38
CA GLN A 35 2.99 3.18 14.55
C GLN A 35 2.25 3.28 13.21
N ILE A 36 2.67 4.20 12.35
CA ILE A 36 2.11 4.33 10.99
C ILE A 36 2.42 3.04 10.19
N PHE A 37 3.67 2.56 10.23
CA PHE A 37 4.07 1.36 9.52
C PHE A 37 3.31 0.12 9.99
N SER A 38 3.21 -0.10 11.30
CA SER A 38 2.51 -1.25 11.90
C SER A 38 1.01 -1.23 11.67
N THR A 39 0.43 -0.04 11.47
CA THR A 39 -1.02 0.09 11.27
C THR A 39 -1.41 -0.04 9.80
N ALA A 40 -0.63 0.56 8.90
CA ALA A 40 -1.03 0.72 7.50
C ALA A 40 -0.18 -0.07 6.49
N CYS A 41 1.03 -0.48 6.85
CA CYS A 41 1.99 -1.07 5.92
C CYS A 41 2.21 -2.56 6.16
N SER A 42 2.21 -3.00 7.43
CA SER A 42 2.60 -4.37 7.81
C SER A 42 1.61 -5.46 7.41
N GLU A 43 0.41 -5.11 6.94
CA GLU A 43 -0.51 -6.08 6.34
C GLU A 43 0.13 -6.77 5.11
N CYS A 44 0.88 -6.00 4.31
CA CYS A 44 1.59 -6.49 3.14
C CYS A 44 3.13 -6.52 3.32
N HIS A 45 3.68 -5.57 4.06
CA HIS A 45 5.12 -5.44 4.33
C HIS A 45 5.47 -6.01 5.69
N LYS A 46 5.40 -7.34 5.81
CA LYS A 46 5.78 -8.01 7.06
C LYS A 46 7.28 -7.80 7.32
N PRO A 47 7.69 -7.47 8.56
CA PRO A 47 9.09 -7.45 8.95
C PRO A 47 9.76 -8.77 8.60
N LEU A 48 10.96 -8.69 8.03
CA LEU A 48 11.65 -9.86 7.49
C LEU A 48 12.22 -10.72 8.62
N LYS A 49 13.07 -10.12 9.46
CA LYS A 49 13.72 -10.74 10.62
C LYS A 49 14.19 -9.64 11.59
N GLY A 50 13.96 -9.83 12.89
CA GLY A 50 14.37 -8.87 13.92
C GLY A 50 13.76 -7.48 13.67
N ASP A 51 14.61 -6.45 13.75
CA ASP A 51 14.21 -5.04 13.62
C ASP A 51 14.16 -4.55 12.15
N VAL A 52 14.32 -5.44 11.16
CA VAL A 52 14.27 -5.07 9.74
C VAL A 52 12.83 -5.01 9.25
N ALA A 53 12.30 -3.80 9.11
CA ALA A 53 10.96 -3.49 8.63
C ALA A 53 10.73 -4.00 7.19
N MET A 54 11.65 -3.72 6.26
CA MET A 54 11.57 -4.22 4.88
C MET A 54 12.91 -4.14 4.13
N ILE A 55 12.93 -4.60 2.88
CA ILE A 55 13.99 -4.31 1.92
C ILE A 55 13.54 -3.17 1.01
N LEU A 56 14.35 -2.12 0.91
CA LEU A 56 14.19 -1.01 -0.02
C LEU A 56 15.11 -1.24 -1.22
N SER A 57 14.62 -0.88 -2.41
CA SER A 57 15.53 -0.78 -3.55
C SER A 57 16.35 0.51 -3.46
N GLU A 58 17.57 0.52 -3.98
CA GLU A 58 18.43 1.72 -4.00
C GLU A 58 17.71 2.98 -4.52
N LYS A 59 16.84 2.82 -5.53
CA LYS A 59 16.07 3.91 -6.14
C LYS A 59 15.05 4.55 -5.20
N VAL A 60 14.56 3.80 -4.21
CA VAL A 60 13.56 4.27 -3.25
C VAL A 60 14.13 4.49 -1.86
N ALA A 61 15.39 4.14 -1.61
CA ALA A 61 16.07 4.29 -0.32
C ALA A 61 16.49 5.75 -0.01
N ASN A 62 15.58 6.70 -0.24
CA ASN A 62 15.72 8.09 0.20
C ASN A 62 14.34 8.67 0.55
N LYS A 63 14.35 9.74 1.36
CA LYS A 63 13.13 10.29 1.97
C LYS A 63 12.09 10.71 0.95
N ASP A 64 12.48 11.45 -0.09
CA ASP A 64 11.55 11.97 -1.10
C ASP A 64 10.97 10.84 -1.96
N ALA A 65 11.79 9.86 -2.34
CA ALA A 65 11.32 8.71 -3.11
C ALA A 65 10.37 7.83 -2.30
N LEU A 66 10.61 7.62 -1.01
CA LEU A 66 9.68 6.91 -0.11
C LEU A 66 8.34 7.65 -0.03
N LYS A 67 8.36 8.95 0.28
CA LYS A 67 7.14 9.76 0.37
C LYS A 67 6.35 9.70 -0.93
N ASN A 68 7.02 9.85 -2.07
CA ASN A 68 6.38 9.75 -3.38
C ASN A 68 5.78 8.35 -3.61
N LYS A 69 6.51 7.28 -3.26
CA LYS A 69 6.04 5.90 -3.39
C LYS A 69 4.81 5.63 -2.53
N ILE A 70 4.79 6.10 -1.29
CA ILE A 70 3.67 5.94 -0.36
C ILE A 70 2.44 6.70 -0.88
N GLN A 71 2.63 7.93 -1.35
CA GLN A 71 1.54 8.78 -1.80
C GLN A 71 0.98 8.37 -3.17
N ASN A 72 1.78 7.75 -4.04
CA ASN A 72 1.35 7.35 -5.39
C ASN A 72 1.08 5.84 -5.50
N GLY A 73 1.52 5.05 -4.55
CA GLY A 73 1.38 3.60 -4.58
C GLY A 73 2.10 2.97 -5.77
N SER A 74 1.62 1.80 -6.18
CA SER A 74 1.99 1.13 -7.43
C SER A 74 0.93 0.08 -7.78
N MET A 75 1.16 -0.71 -8.83
CA MET A 75 0.21 -1.74 -9.28
C MET A 75 -0.35 -2.66 -8.18
N ARG A 76 0.41 -2.91 -7.10
CA ARG A 76 -0.02 -3.74 -5.95
C ARG A 76 -0.04 -3.03 -4.60
N MET A 77 0.51 -1.83 -4.53
CA MET A 77 0.58 -1.05 -3.29
C MET A 77 -0.42 0.09 -3.41
N PRO A 78 -1.40 0.20 -2.50
CA PRO A 78 -2.33 1.32 -2.56
C PRO A 78 -1.62 2.65 -2.35
N ALA A 79 -2.22 3.72 -2.87
CA ALA A 79 -1.77 5.09 -2.61
C ALA A 79 -2.33 5.59 -1.28
N PHE A 80 -1.48 6.09 -0.39
CA PHE A 80 -1.87 6.63 0.92
C PHE A 80 -1.87 8.16 0.88
N LYS A 81 -2.95 8.75 0.35
CA LYS A 81 -3.03 10.20 0.09
C LYS A 81 -3.07 11.05 1.36
N ASN A 82 -3.47 10.48 2.49
CA ASN A 82 -3.59 11.19 3.76
C ASN A 82 -2.31 11.09 4.63
N ILE A 83 -1.31 10.31 4.21
CA ILE A 83 0.02 10.30 4.84
C ILE A 83 0.85 11.42 4.19
N GLN A 84 0.85 12.60 4.81
CA GLN A 84 1.49 13.82 4.30
C GLN A 84 2.24 14.58 5.41
N GLY A 85 3.01 15.60 5.02
CA GLY A 85 3.76 16.46 5.94
C GLY A 85 4.60 15.67 6.94
N ASP A 86 4.56 16.07 8.20
CA ASP A 86 5.32 15.46 9.29
C ASP A 86 5.07 13.95 9.45
N ALA A 87 3.86 13.47 9.16
CA ALA A 87 3.55 12.04 9.27
C ALA A 87 4.27 11.23 8.19
N ALA A 88 4.32 11.77 6.97
CA ALA A 88 5.09 11.16 5.88
C ALA A 88 6.59 11.21 6.16
N ASP A 89 7.08 12.29 6.77
CA ASP A 89 8.48 12.43 7.16
C ASP A 89 8.87 11.41 8.23
N ARG A 90 8.08 11.28 9.30
CA ARG A 90 8.29 10.29 10.36
C ARG A 90 8.29 8.86 9.82
N LEU A 91 7.35 8.52 8.94
CA LEU A 91 7.30 7.20 8.32
C LEU A 91 8.54 6.95 7.45
N ALA A 92 8.94 7.91 6.62
CA ALA A 92 10.11 7.76 5.77
C ALA A 92 11.40 7.62 6.60
N ASP A 93 11.55 8.40 7.67
CA ASP A 93 12.70 8.32 8.58
C ASP A 93 12.75 6.95 9.28
N TYR A 94 11.61 6.44 9.74
CA TYR A 94 11.51 5.10 10.31
C TYR A 94 11.93 4.03 9.30
N LEU A 95 11.45 4.10 8.06
CA LEU A 95 11.80 3.13 7.02
C LEU A 95 13.29 3.16 6.69
N LEU A 96 13.91 4.34 6.58
CA LEU A 96 15.34 4.45 6.30
C LEU A 96 16.20 3.94 7.45
N ALA A 97 15.77 4.15 8.70
CA ALA A 97 16.51 3.68 9.88
C ALA A 97 16.37 2.17 10.11
N ASN A 98 15.25 1.57 9.70
CA ASN A 98 14.89 0.19 10.05
C ASN A 98 14.74 -0.73 8.83
N SER A 99 15.24 -0.35 7.65
CA SER A 99 15.19 -1.20 6.45
C SER A 99 16.58 -1.46 5.88
N GLU A 100 16.73 -2.60 5.21
CA GLU A 100 17.92 -2.89 4.42
C GLU A 100 17.77 -2.33 3.00
N VAL A 101 18.88 -1.88 2.40
CA VAL A 101 18.91 -1.44 0.99
C VAL A 101 19.54 -2.55 0.13
N LYS A 102 18.90 -2.89 -0.99
CA LYS A 102 19.39 -3.88 -1.96
C LYS A 102 19.11 -3.47 -3.41
#